data_AF-A0A1Z9GZP3-F1
#
_entry.id   AF-A0A1Z9GZP3-F1
#
_cell.length_a   1.000
_cell.length_b   1.000
_cell.length_c   1.000
_cell.angle_alpha   90.00
_cell.angle_beta   90.00
_cell.angle_gamma   90.00
#
_symmetry.space_group_name_H-M   'P 1'
#
loop_
_entity.id
_entity.type
_entity.pdbx_description
1 polymer ?
#
loop_
_entity_poly.entity_id
_entity_poly.type
_entity_poly.pdbx_seq_one_letter_code
_entity_poly.pdbx_strand_id
1 'polypeptide(L)'
;MKRIVSNIQNLGFTIMNETVEGSKQKSAGIVIDQTLVNGESQGVSVRLINGKQRSAAVKLDRAALGDLQEALNEVLAKEDA
;
A
#
# COMPACT_ATOMS: atom_id res chain seq x y z
N MET A 1 -21.75 -18.97 27.08
CA MET A 1 -21.49 -18.19 25.85
C MET A 1 -20.01 -18.35 25.51
N LYS A 2 -19.68 -19.03 24.40
CA LYS A 2 -18.28 -19.33 24.05
C LYS A 2 -17.64 -18.05 23.49
N ARG A 3 -16.53 -17.58 24.07
CA ARG A 3 -15.84 -16.35 23.65
C ARG A 3 -15.28 -16.58 22.24
N ILE A 4 -15.84 -15.90 21.25
CA ILE A 4 -15.25 -15.84 19.91
C ILE A 4 -14.10 -14.84 19.99
N VAL A 5 -12.86 -15.31 19.81
CA VAL A 5 -11.68 -14.46 19.74
C VAL A 5 -11.35 -14.29 18.27
N SER A 6 -11.57 -13.09 17.74
CA SER A 6 -11.12 -12.76 16.39
C SER A 6 -9.59 -12.64 16.37
N ASN A 7 -8.94 -13.30 15.42
CA ASN A 7 -7.52 -13.15 15.16
C ASN A 7 -7.32 -11.94 14.24
N ILE A 8 -6.76 -10.85 14.76
CA ILE A 8 -6.50 -9.63 13.98
C ILE A 8 -5.00 -9.53 13.69
N GLN A 9 -4.66 -9.36 12.42
CA GLN A 9 -3.28 -9.19 11.96
C GLN A 9 -3.19 -7.90 11.13
N ASN A 10 -2.20 -7.07 11.40
CA ASN A 10 -1.92 -5.88 10.60
C ASN A 10 -0.63 -6.11 9.81
N LEU A 11 -0.74 -6.16 8.49
CA LEU A 11 0.39 -6.28 7.58
C LEU A 11 0.77 -4.87 7.10
N GLY A 12 2.03 -4.50 7.25
CA GLY A 12 2.56 -3.20 6.81
C GLY A 12 3.74 -3.41 5.89
N PHE A 13 3.62 -2.96 4.64
CA PHE A 13 4.70 -3.00 3.65
C PHE A 13 5.18 -1.59 3.38
N THR A 14 6.50 -1.38 3.36
CA THR A 14 7.11 -0.11 2.95
C THR A 14 7.93 -0.35 1.71
N ILE A 15 7.57 0.32 0.62
CA ILE A 15 8.24 0.24 -0.68
C ILE A 15 8.87 1.60 -0.93
N MET A 16 10.19 1.64 -1.09
CA MET A 16 10.96 2.87 -1.31
C MET A 16 11.54 2.86 -2.72
N ASN A 17 11.69 4.02 -3.33
CA ASN A 17 12.46 4.16 -4.55
C ASN A 17 13.96 3.92 -4.28
N GLU A 18 14.67 3.50 -5.32
CA GLU A 18 16.12 3.40 -5.27
C GLU A 18 16.73 4.81 -5.18
N THR A 19 17.65 5.00 -4.21
CA THR A 19 18.42 6.23 -4.11
C THR A 19 19.63 6.13 -5.03
N VAL A 20 19.58 6.78 -6.19
CA VAL A 20 20.74 6.87 -7.08
C VAL A 20 21.73 7.91 -6.54
N GLU A 21 22.95 7.46 -6.24
CA GLU A 21 24.03 8.31 -5.72
C GLU A 21 24.35 9.44 -6.72
N GLY A 22 24.33 10.69 -6.26
CA GLY A 22 24.50 11.87 -7.11
C GLY A 22 23.22 12.44 -7.74
N SER A 23 22.06 11.77 -7.60
CA SER A 23 20.78 12.32 -8.03
C SER A 23 20.18 13.26 -6.97
N LYS A 24 19.49 14.32 -7.42
CA LYS A 24 18.70 15.21 -6.52
C LYS A 24 17.38 14.58 -6.07
N GLN A 25 17.09 13.33 -6.45
CA GLN A 25 15.86 12.65 -6.06
C GLN A 25 15.89 12.33 -4.57
N LYS A 26 14.94 12.92 -3.83
CA LYS A 26 14.74 12.60 -2.42
C LYS A 26 14.22 11.17 -2.31
N SER A 27 14.57 10.50 -1.22
CA SER A 27 13.96 9.22 -0.87
C SER A 27 12.43 9.38 -0.83
N ALA A 28 11.72 8.56 -1.58
CA ALA A 28 10.28 8.59 -1.69
C ALA A 28 9.76 7.16 -1.67
N GLY A 29 8.51 6.98 -1.31
CA GLY A 29 7.96 5.64 -1.21
C GLY A 29 6.48 5.62 -0.85
N ILE A 30 6.00 4.42 -0.62
CA ILE A 30 4.63 4.12 -0.28
C ILE A 30 4.60 3.12 0.88
N VAL A 31 3.71 3.35 1.83
CA VAL A 31 3.36 2.38 2.87
C VAL A 31 1.98 1.84 2.54
N ILE A 32 1.85 0.53 2.58
CA ILE A 32 0.58 -0.19 2.39
C ILE A 32 0.29 -0.93 3.68
N ASP A 33 -0.75 -0.51 4.39
CA ASP A 33 -1.22 -1.11 5.62
C ASP A 33 -2.51 -1.90 5.32
N GLN A 34 -2.51 -3.21 5.58
CA GLN A 34 -3.66 -4.10 5.42
C GLN A 34 -4.05 -4.71 6.77
N THR A 35 -5.33 -4.64 7.12
CA THR A 35 -5.86 -5.31 8.30
C THR A 35 -6.58 -6.59 7.89
N LEU A 36 -6.13 -7.72 8.43
CA LEU A 36 -6.76 -9.03 8.30
C LEU A 36 -7.52 -9.37 9.57
N VAL A 37 -8.73 -9.89 9.43
CA VAL A 37 -9.53 -10.46 10.53
C VAL A 37 -9.85 -11.91 10.16
N ASN A 38 -9.38 -12.84 10.98
CA ASN A 38 -9.48 -14.29 10.75
C ASN A 38 -8.94 -14.73 9.38
N GLY A 39 -7.90 -14.05 8.87
CA GLY A 39 -7.30 -14.33 7.57
C GLY A 39 -7.93 -13.58 6.39
N GLU A 40 -9.05 -12.90 6.59
CA GLU A 40 -9.73 -12.12 5.54
C GLU A 40 -9.38 -10.64 5.62
N SER A 41 -9.07 -10.04 4.48
CA SER A 41 -8.82 -8.60 4.38
C SER A 41 -10.06 -7.78 4.69
N GLN A 42 -9.92 -6.85 5.65
CA GLN A 42 -10.95 -5.86 6.01
C GLN A 42 -10.70 -4.47 5.40
N GLY A 43 -9.70 -4.38 4.52
CA GLY A 43 -9.36 -3.17 3.78
C GLY A 43 -7.87 -2.87 3.80
N VAL A 44 -7.52 -1.89 2.96
CA VAL A 44 -6.16 -1.41 2.77
C VAL A 44 -6.14 0.10 2.94
N SER A 45 -5.07 0.60 3.55
CA SER A 45 -4.77 2.02 3.58
C SER A 45 -3.36 2.28 3.07
N VAL A 46 -3.20 3.46 2.47
CA VAL A 46 -1.95 3.86 1.82
C VAL A 46 -1.44 5.15 2.45
N ARG A 47 -0.12 5.26 2.59
CA ARG A 47 0.57 6.52 2.92
C ARG A 47 1.71 6.75 1.94
N LEU A 48 1.93 7.99 1.55
CA LEU A 48 3.08 8.39 0.78
C LEU A 48 4.22 8.82 1.70
N ILE A 49 5.44 8.45 1.35
CA ILE A 49 6.68 8.90 1.99
C ILE A 49 7.37 9.89 1.04
N ASN A 50 7.71 11.07 1.54
CA ASN A 50 8.51 12.07 0.82
C ASN A 50 9.62 12.60 1.74
N GLY A 51 10.83 12.11 1.51
CA GLY A 51 11.97 12.31 2.40
C GLY A 51 11.68 11.78 3.81
N LYS A 52 11.57 12.70 4.76
CA LYS A 52 11.28 12.40 6.17
C LYS A 52 9.78 12.45 6.53
N GLN A 53 8.94 12.92 5.61
CA GLN A 53 7.51 13.14 5.88
C GLN A 53 6.67 11.96 5.37
N ARG A 54 5.62 11.62 6.13
CA ARG A 54 4.58 10.67 5.73
C ARG A 54 3.26 11.40 5.62
N SER A 55 2.47 11.07 4.60
CA SER A 55 1.10 11.57 4.48
C SER A 55 0.19 10.97 5.56
N ALA A 56 -1.00 11.54 5.70
CA ALA A 56 -2.11 10.85 6.36
C ALA A 56 -2.43 9.53 5.64
N ALA A 57 -2.98 8.57 6.38
CA ALA A 57 -3.45 7.32 5.82
C ALA A 57 -4.73 7.55 5.04
N VAL A 58 -4.74 7.09 3.79
CA VAL A 58 -5.91 7.11 2.91
C VAL A 58 -6.44 5.69 2.84
N LYS A 59 -7.64 5.45 3.37
CA LYS A 59 -8.31 4.15 3.25
C LYS A 59 -8.92 4.04 1.87
N LEU A 60 -8.58 2.97 1.14
CA LEU A 60 -9.12 2.72 -0.19
C LEU A 60 -10.39 1.88 -0.06
N ASP A 61 -11.46 2.33 -0.74
CA ASP A 61 -12.66 1.53 -0.90
C ASP A 61 -12.52 0.52 -2.05
N ARG A 62 -13.55 -0.29 -2.26
CA ARG A 62 -13.52 -1.34 -3.29
C ARG A 62 -13.43 -0.78 -4.71
N ALA A 63 -14.06 0.36 -4.99
CA ALA A 63 -14.04 0.96 -6.33
C ALA A 63 -12.64 1.50 -6.62
N ALA A 64 -12.08 2.27 -5.69
CA ALA A 64 -10.72 2.81 -5.80
C ALA A 64 -9.66 1.70 -5.94
N LEU A 65 -9.83 0.57 -5.26
CA LEU A 65 -8.95 -0.60 -5.42
C LEU A 65 -9.06 -1.22 -6.82
N GLY A 66 -10.27 -1.30 -7.38
CA GLY A 66 -10.49 -1.78 -8.74
C GLY A 66 -9.84 -0.88 -9.78
N ASP A 67 -10.11 0.43 -9.69
CA ASP A 67 -9.54 1.43 -10.60
C ASP A 67 -8.01 1.45 -10.53
N LEU A 68 -7.45 1.35 -9.31
CA LEU A 68 -6.00 1.27 -9.12
C LEU A 68 -5.42 0.01 -9.76
N GLN A 69 -6.08 -1.14 -9.61
CA GLN A 69 -5.64 -2.39 -10.21
C GLN A 69 -5.64 -2.30 -11.74
N GLU A 70 -6.68 -1.70 -12.34
CA GLU A 70 -6.76 -1.48 -13.79
C GLU A 70 -5.61 -0.59 -14.28
N ALA A 71 -5.41 0.57 -13.65
CA ALA A 71 -4.32 1.48 -14.00
C ALA A 71 -2.92 0.84 -13.88
N LEU A 72 -2.70 0.03 -12.83
CA LEU A 72 -1.44 -0.72 -12.66
C LEU A 72 -1.23 -1.71 -13.81
N ASN A 73 -2.27 -2.47 -14.16
CA ASN A 73 -2.19 -3.44 -15.25
C ASN A 73 -1.92 -2.76 -16.60
N GLU A 74 -2.50 -1.58 -16.87
CA GLU A 74 -2.23 -0.82 -18.09
C GLU A 74 -0.78 -0.36 -18.19
N VAL A 75 -0.15 0.04 -17.08
CA VAL A 75 1.26 0.44 -17.07
C VAL A 75 2.16 -0.77 -17.27
N LEU A 76 1.90 -1.86 -16.55
CA LEU A 76 2.71 -3.08 -16.64
C LEU A 76 2.63 -3.72 -18.03
N ALA A 77 1.48 -3.63 -18.71
CA ALA A 77 1.33 -4.14 -20.08
C ALA A 77 2.15 -3.36 -21.12
N LYS A 78 2.62 -2.14 -20.81
CA LYS A 78 3.42 -1.32 -21.75
C LYS A 78 4.92 -1.60 -21.69
N GLU A 79 5.43 -2.19 -20.62
CA GLU A 79 6.87 -2.42 -20.44
C GLU A 79 7.37 -3.72 -21.09
N ASP A 80 6.48 -4.58 -21.60
CA ASP A 80 6.80 -5.80 -22.36
C ASP A 80 6.91 -5.59 -23.90
N ALA A 81 7.04 -4.34 -24.39
CA ALA A 81 7.11 -3.98 -25.81
C ALA A 81 8.45 -3.35 -26.24
#